data_AF-A0A2N2DHN4-F1
#
_entry.id   AF-A0A2N2DHN4-F1
#
_cell.length_a   1.000
_cell.length_b   1.000
_cell.length_c   1.000
_cell.angle_alpha   90.00
_cell.angle_beta   90.00
_cell.angle_gamma   90.00
#
_symmetry.space_group_name_H-M   'P 1'
#
loop_
_entity.id
_entity.type
_entity.pdbx_description
1 polymer ?
#
loop_
_entity_poly.entity_id
_entity_poly.type
_entity_poly.pdbx_seq_one_letter_code
_entity_poly.pdbx_strand_id
1 'polypeptide(L)'
;MAIKTVTHQEIDNDSYALWNTFVDFMVEEKYDKMNQIQKIAYLCFWYDAEVQNGGHLQYFFNRGLSLMVETLEALRTLGATIQSRIFEKASIQFSNGDRQPIRSLEEYSKVALEGEFDQFDNEYYECLPSTQDLLEKYFEENQKQFVIVV
;
A
#
# COMPACT_ATOMS: atom_id res chain seq x y z
N MET A 1 -20.78 1.13 5.05
CA MET A 1 -19.50 0.40 5.06
C MET A 1 -19.60 -0.64 3.96
N ALA A 2 -18.75 -0.53 2.94
CA ALA A 2 -18.71 -1.51 1.88
C ALA A 2 -18.13 -2.82 2.41
N ILE A 3 -18.61 -3.95 1.91
CA ILE A 3 -18.16 -5.29 2.24
C ILE A 3 -18.34 -6.13 0.98
N LYS A 4 -17.39 -7.01 0.67
CA LYS A 4 -17.48 -8.00 -0.41
C LYS A 4 -17.98 -9.34 0.13
N THR A 5 -18.49 -10.19 -0.76
CA THR A 5 -18.95 -11.53 -0.40
C THR A 5 -18.20 -12.57 -1.21
N VAL A 6 -17.89 -13.69 -0.59
CA VAL A 6 -17.33 -14.88 -1.24
C VAL A 6 -18.14 -16.09 -0.80
N THR A 7 -18.41 -17.03 -1.70
CA THR A 7 -19.17 -18.23 -1.38
C THR A 7 -18.27 -19.33 -0.80
N HIS A 8 -18.85 -20.25 -0.04
CA HIS A 8 -18.15 -21.48 0.37
C HIS A 8 -17.59 -22.26 -0.84
N GLN A 9 -18.34 -22.32 -1.94
CA GLN A 9 -17.92 -23.01 -3.15
C GLN A 9 -16.68 -22.37 -3.80
N GLU A 10 -16.55 -21.05 -3.76
CA GLU A 10 -15.36 -20.35 -4.26
C GLU A 10 -14.14 -20.63 -3.40
N ILE A 11 -14.30 -20.65 -2.07
CA ILE A 11 -13.21 -21.00 -1.14
C ILE A 11 -12.76 -22.45 -1.33
N ASP A 12 -13.71 -23.38 -1.54
CA ASP A 12 -13.39 -24.79 -1.78
C ASP A 12 -12.64 -25.01 -3.10
N ASN A 13 -12.85 -24.13 -4.09
CA ASN A 13 -12.21 -24.20 -5.40
C ASN A 13 -10.87 -23.46 -5.46
N ASP A 14 -10.68 -22.42 -4.66
CA ASP A 14 -9.47 -21.60 -4.61
C ASP A 14 -9.14 -21.20 -3.17
N SER A 15 -8.02 -21.71 -2.66
CA SER A 15 -7.53 -21.38 -1.32
C SER A 15 -7.20 -19.90 -1.13
N TYR A 16 -7.05 -19.14 -2.21
CA TYR A 16 -6.79 -17.70 -2.19
C TYR A 16 -8.04 -16.85 -2.40
N ALA A 17 -9.23 -17.44 -2.54
CA ALA A 17 -10.47 -16.70 -2.84
C ALA A 17 -10.73 -15.54 -1.86
N LEU A 18 -10.49 -15.75 -0.56
CA LEU A 18 -10.63 -14.72 0.47
C LEU A 18 -9.64 -13.56 0.28
N TRP A 19 -8.37 -13.89 0.04
CA TRP A 19 -7.32 -12.90 -0.16
C TRP A 19 -7.52 -12.11 -1.46
N ASN A 20 -7.83 -12.80 -2.55
CA ASN A 20 -8.14 -12.16 -3.83
C ASN A 20 -9.34 -11.21 -3.71
N THR A 21 -10.39 -11.62 -2.99
CA THR A 21 -11.55 -10.75 -2.72
C THR A 21 -11.18 -9.53 -1.86
N PHE A 22 -10.23 -9.68 -0.93
CA PHE A 22 -9.69 -8.56 -0.16
C PHE A 22 -8.89 -7.60 -1.03
N VAL A 23 -8.07 -8.10 -1.96
CA VAL A 23 -7.35 -7.27 -2.93
C VAL A 23 -8.33 -6.52 -3.85
N ASP A 24 -9.36 -7.20 -4.36
CA ASP A 24 -10.42 -6.58 -5.15
C ASP A 24 -11.10 -5.44 -4.38
N PHE A 25 -11.35 -5.64 -3.07
CA PHE A 25 -11.87 -4.58 -2.21
C PHE A 25 -10.92 -3.35 -2.20
N MET A 26 -9.61 -3.56 -2.07
CA MET A 26 -8.62 -2.45 -2.02
C MET A 26 -8.56 -1.65 -3.32
N VAL A 27 -8.79 -2.31 -4.45
CA VAL A 27 -8.70 -1.70 -5.79
C VAL A 27 -10.00 -1.01 -6.19
N GLU A 28 -11.14 -1.60 -5.90
CA GLU A 28 -12.44 -1.12 -6.42
C GLU A 28 -13.16 -0.14 -5.49
N GLU A 29 -12.97 -0.25 -4.17
CA GLU A 29 -13.74 0.55 -3.22
C GLU A 29 -13.19 1.96 -3.07
N LYS A 30 -14.09 2.94 -2.89
CA LYS A 30 -13.69 4.34 -2.75
C LYS A 30 -13.24 4.64 -1.33
N TYR A 31 -12.09 5.30 -1.21
CA TYR A 31 -11.49 5.66 0.09
C TYR A 31 -12.45 6.42 1.02
N ASP A 32 -13.34 7.28 0.49
CA ASP A 32 -14.31 8.05 1.29
C ASP A 32 -15.48 7.22 1.83
N LYS A 33 -15.65 5.98 1.35
CA LYS A 33 -16.68 5.03 1.82
C LYS A 33 -16.15 4.00 2.83
N MET A 34 -14.84 3.98 3.03
CA MET A 34 -14.17 3.05 3.91
C MET A 34 -14.29 3.44 5.39
N ASN A 35 -14.44 2.44 6.25
CA ASN A 35 -14.27 2.59 7.69
C ASN A 35 -12.78 2.71 8.07
N GLN A 36 -12.47 2.96 9.34
CA GLN A 36 -11.08 3.15 9.77
C GLN A 36 -10.18 1.91 9.57
N ILE A 37 -10.70 0.71 9.83
CA ILE A 37 -9.98 -0.56 9.65
C ILE A 37 -9.63 -0.75 8.17
N GLN A 38 -10.58 -0.44 7.29
CA GLN A 38 -10.43 -0.53 5.85
C GLN A 38 -9.41 0.49 5.32
N LYS A 39 -9.44 1.72 5.83
CA LYS A 39 -8.48 2.77 5.46
C LYS A 39 -7.05 2.42 5.83
N ILE A 40 -6.83 1.81 7.00
CA ILE A 40 -5.50 1.35 7.42
C ILE A 40 -4.93 0.36 6.40
N ALA A 41 -5.71 -0.67 6.06
CA ALA A 41 -5.31 -1.65 5.07
C ALA A 41 -5.09 -1.01 3.68
N TYR A 42 -6.00 -0.15 3.24
CA TYR A 42 -5.93 0.54 1.94
C TYR A 42 -4.66 1.38 1.78
N LEU A 43 -4.32 2.19 2.78
CA LEU A 43 -3.13 3.04 2.72
C LEU A 43 -1.84 2.21 2.69
N CYS A 44 -1.78 1.15 3.50
CA CYS A 44 -0.62 0.26 3.51
C CYS A 44 -0.51 -0.57 2.23
N PHE A 45 -1.63 -1.05 1.69
CA PHE A 45 -1.69 -1.78 0.42
C PHE A 45 -1.19 -0.93 -0.74
N TRP A 46 -1.68 0.30 -0.89
CA TRP A 46 -1.23 1.18 -1.96
C TRP A 46 0.20 1.67 -1.77
N TYR A 47 0.68 1.82 -0.54
CA TYR A 47 2.10 2.08 -0.31
C TYR A 47 2.98 0.92 -0.79
N ASP A 48 2.68 -0.31 -0.37
CA ASP A 48 3.41 -1.51 -0.80
C ASP A 48 3.33 -1.69 -2.32
N ALA A 49 2.14 -1.63 -2.90
CA ALA A 49 1.93 -1.85 -4.33
C ALA A 49 2.71 -0.86 -5.21
N GLU A 50 2.80 0.40 -4.82
CA GLU A 50 3.54 1.41 -5.60
C GLU A 50 5.06 1.25 -5.43
N VAL A 51 5.53 1.00 -4.20
CA VAL A 51 6.98 0.82 -3.94
C VAL A 51 7.51 -0.47 -4.55
N GLN A 52 6.73 -1.55 -4.54
CA GLN A 52 7.11 -2.80 -5.20
C GLN A 52 7.12 -2.70 -6.73
N ASN A 53 6.32 -1.80 -7.30
CA ASN A 53 6.21 -1.65 -8.75
C ASN A 53 7.25 -0.67 -9.31
N GLY A 54 7.44 0.50 -8.68
CA GLY A 54 8.35 1.52 -9.18
C GLY A 54 9.11 2.29 -8.10
N GLY A 55 9.16 1.79 -6.87
CA GLY A 55 9.84 2.44 -5.75
C GLY A 55 9.07 3.63 -5.17
N HIS A 56 9.68 4.27 -4.17
CA HIS A 56 9.11 5.45 -3.51
C HIS A 56 8.88 6.60 -4.47
N LEU A 57 9.68 6.71 -5.54
CA LEU A 57 9.46 7.67 -6.61
C LEU A 57 8.04 7.50 -7.20
N GLN A 58 7.68 6.27 -7.58
CA GLN A 58 6.35 5.99 -8.12
C GLN A 58 5.25 6.32 -7.12
N TYR A 59 5.43 5.92 -5.85
CA TYR A 59 4.47 6.23 -4.80
C TYR A 59 4.16 7.73 -4.74
N PHE A 60 5.19 8.59 -4.66
CA PHE A 60 4.97 10.02 -4.51
C PHE A 60 4.40 10.68 -5.76
N PHE A 61 4.79 10.25 -6.96
CA PHE A 61 4.21 10.79 -8.20
C PHE A 61 2.77 10.37 -8.42
N ASN A 62 2.39 9.15 -8.02
CA ASN A 62 1.02 8.64 -8.17
C ASN A 62 0.08 9.10 -7.04
N ARG A 63 0.57 9.15 -5.80
CA ARG A 63 -0.25 9.37 -4.59
C ARG A 63 -0.07 10.76 -4.00
N GLY A 64 1.04 11.44 -4.29
CA GLY A 64 1.40 12.71 -3.68
C GLY A 64 1.63 12.62 -2.17
N LEU A 65 1.53 13.77 -1.49
CA LEU A 65 1.77 13.89 -0.05
C LEU A 65 0.50 14.16 0.77
N SER A 66 -0.67 14.27 0.14
CA SER A 66 -1.93 14.65 0.81
C SER A 66 -2.34 13.69 1.92
N LEU A 67 -2.04 12.41 1.76
CA LEU A 67 -2.32 11.34 2.74
C LEU A 67 -1.06 10.86 3.47
N MET A 68 0.06 11.61 3.42
CA MET A 68 1.33 11.18 4.01
C MET A 68 1.20 10.88 5.51
N VAL A 69 0.58 11.78 6.28
CA VAL A 69 0.40 11.60 7.73
C VAL A 69 -0.48 10.38 8.03
N GLU A 70 -1.60 10.25 7.32
CA GLU A 70 -2.51 9.10 7.48
C GLU A 70 -1.82 7.78 7.11
N THR A 71 -1.00 7.76 6.05
CA THR A 71 -0.26 6.57 5.62
C THR A 71 0.80 6.19 6.65
N LEU A 72 1.50 7.16 7.21
CA LEU A 72 2.48 6.94 8.27
C LEU A 72 1.85 6.34 9.53
N GLU A 73 0.68 6.84 9.93
CA GLU A 73 -0.09 6.31 11.06
C GLU A 73 -0.66 4.92 10.78
N ALA A 74 -1.12 4.67 9.54
CA ALA A 74 -1.60 3.37 9.11
C ALA A 74 -0.48 2.32 9.17
N LEU A 75 0.72 2.62 8.64
CA LEU A 75 1.88 1.72 8.71
C LEU A 75 2.25 1.39 10.15
N ARG A 76 2.23 2.39 11.04
CA ARG A 76 2.49 2.17 12.48
C ARG A 76 1.42 1.29 13.13
N THR A 77 0.16 1.49 12.78
CA THR A 77 -0.97 0.70 13.31
C THR A 77 -0.96 -0.74 12.78
N LEU A 78 -0.54 -0.95 11.54
CA LEU A 78 -0.32 -2.26 10.95
C LEU A 78 0.85 -3.02 11.63
N GLY A 79 1.73 -2.30 12.33
CA GLY A 79 2.95 -2.85 12.95
C GLY A 79 4.18 -2.75 12.06
N ALA A 80 4.08 -2.15 10.87
CA ALA A 80 5.15 -1.94 9.89
C ALA A 80 6.10 -0.82 10.33
N THR A 81 6.72 -0.98 11.50
CA THR A 81 7.47 0.08 12.18
C THR A 81 8.71 0.50 11.39
N ILE A 82 9.43 -0.45 10.79
CA ILE A 82 10.64 -0.16 10.00
C ILE A 82 10.24 0.56 8.71
N GLN A 83 9.26 0.03 7.99
CA GLN A 83 8.70 0.60 6.78
C GLN A 83 8.18 2.03 7.02
N SER A 84 7.51 2.28 8.16
CA SER A 84 7.04 3.62 8.51
C SER A 84 8.17 4.64 8.64
N ARG A 85 9.35 4.23 9.13
CA ARG A 85 10.53 5.11 9.25
C ARG A 85 11.17 5.37 7.88
N ILE A 86 11.21 4.36 7.03
CA ILE A 86 11.70 4.50 5.65
C ILE A 86 10.80 5.48 4.90
N PHE A 87 9.49 5.26 4.96
CA PHE A 87 8.49 6.12 4.34
C PHE A 87 8.58 7.58 4.83
N GLU A 88 8.75 7.80 6.14
CA GLU A 88 8.91 9.13 6.72
C GLU A 88 10.15 9.85 6.15
N LYS A 89 11.30 9.17 6.08
CA LYS A 89 12.53 9.74 5.50
C LYS A 89 12.36 10.02 4.01
N ALA A 90 11.82 9.07 3.25
CA ALA A 90 11.57 9.23 1.82
C ALA A 90 10.60 10.40 1.56
N SER A 91 9.58 10.58 2.40
CA SER A 91 8.61 11.69 2.30
C SER A 91 9.27 13.04 2.55
N ILE A 92 10.16 13.13 3.54
CA ILE A 92 10.95 14.35 3.81
C ILE A 92 11.84 14.67 2.61
N GLN A 93 12.53 13.66 2.05
CA GLN A 93 13.36 13.86 0.86
C GLN A 93 12.51 14.32 -0.33
N PHE A 94 11.37 13.67 -0.59
CA PHE A 94 10.44 14.08 -1.64
C PHE A 94 9.98 15.54 -1.45
N SER A 95 9.62 15.93 -0.23
CA SER A 95 9.12 17.27 0.09
C SER A 95 10.16 18.39 -0.09
N ASN A 96 11.45 18.08 0.09
CA ASN A 96 12.53 19.07 0.03
C ASN A 96 13.07 19.31 -1.39
N GLY A 97 12.77 18.42 -2.34
CA GLY A 97 13.26 18.56 -3.71
C GLY A 97 12.36 19.43 -4.60
N ASP A 98 12.96 20.01 -5.63
CA ASP A 98 12.19 20.66 -6.70
C ASP A 98 11.58 19.59 -7.60
N ARG A 99 10.26 19.43 -7.53
CA ARG A 99 9.53 18.37 -8.25
C ARG A 99 8.91 18.93 -9.51
N GLN A 100 9.49 18.57 -10.64
CA GLN A 100 8.84 18.76 -11.93
C GLN A 100 7.84 17.63 -12.17
N PRO A 101 6.64 17.92 -12.71
CA PRO A 101 5.67 16.88 -13.03
C PRO A 101 6.22 15.95 -14.11
N ILE A 102 6.14 14.64 -13.89
CA ILE A 102 6.46 13.62 -14.88
C ILE A 102 5.25 13.43 -15.79
N ARG A 103 5.43 13.53 -17.10
CA ARG A 103 4.36 13.54 -18.11
C ARG A 103 4.39 12.35 -19.06
N SER A 104 5.43 11.52 -19.00
CA SER A 104 5.55 10.32 -19.82
C SER A 104 6.33 9.22 -19.10
N LEU A 105 6.21 7.99 -19.58
CA LEU A 105 6.99 6.85 -19.10
C LEU A 105 8.50 7.04 -19.34
N GLU A 106 8.88 7.66 -20.46
CA GLU A 106 10.29 7.93 -20.76
C GLU A 106 10.89 8.94 -19.77
N GLU A 107 10.15 10.01 -19.46
CA GLU A 107 10.54 10.96 -18.40
C GLU A 107 10.65 10.26 -17.04
N TYR A 108 9.70 9.38 -16.71
CA TYR A 108 9.74 8.59 -15.49
C TYR A 108 11.02 7.75 -15.40
N SER A 109 11.31 6.95 -16.42
CA SER A 109 12.50 6.10 -16.45
C SER A 109 13.78 6.92 -16.31
N LYS A 110 13.85 8.10 -16.93
CA LYS A 110 15.01 8.98 -16.81
C LYS A 110 15.22 9.46 -15.37
N VAL A 111 14.16 9.92 -14.70
CA VAL A 111 14.23 10.39 -13.31
C VAL A 111 14.52 9.23 -12.36
N ALA A 112 13.90 8.07 -12.57
CA ALA A 112 14.15 6.87 -11.77
C ALA A 112 15.63 6.44 -11.83
N LEU A 113 16.27 6.52 -13.00
CA LEU A 113 17.69 6.21 -13.18
C LEU A 113 18.64 7.18 -12.46
N GLU A 114 18.17 8.34 -11.99
CA GLU A 114 18.97 9.21 -11.13
C GLU A 114 19.16 8.62 -9.72
N GLY A 115 18.35 7.63 -9.34
CA GLY A 115 18.52 6.84 -8.13
C GLY A 115 18.27 7.60 -6.83
N GLU A 116 17.49 8.69 -6.89
CA GLU A 116 17.21 9.54 -5.71
C GLU A 116 16.67 8.73 -4.52
N PHE A 117 15.84 7.70 -4.79
CA PHE A 117 15.16 6.92 -3.76
C PHE A 117 15.72 5.50 -3.56
N ASP A 118 16.75 5.10 -4.33
CA ASP A 118 17.26 3.72 -4.35
C ASP A 118 17.65 3.21 -2.96
N GLN A 119 18.21 4.07 -2.10
CA GLN A 119 18.54 3.66 -0.73
C GLN A 119 17.28 3.24 0.05
N PHE A 120 16.21 4.02 -0.02
CA PHE A 120 14.96 3.73 0.69
C PHE A 120 14.25 2.51 0.12
N ASP A 121 14.28 2.37 -1.21
CA ASP A 121 13.71 1.22 -1.91
C ASP A 121 14.43 -0.07 -1.48
N ASN A 122 15.76 -0.08 -1.50
CA ASN A 122 16.54 -1.23 -1.05
C ASN A 122 16.31 -1.55 0.44
N GLU A 123 16.34 -0.54 1.32
CA GLU A 123 16.02 -0.73 2.75
C GLU A 123 14.60 -1.30 2.94
N TYR A 124 13.64 -0.89 2.11
CA TYR A 124 12.27 -1.38 2.16
C TYR A 124 12.16 -2.84 1.70
N TYR A 125 12.82 -3.21 0.61
CA TYR A 125 12.81 -4.58 0.07
C TYR A 125 13.45 -5.59 1.02
N GLU A 126 14.34 -5.16 1.91
CA GLU A 126 14.97 -6.00 2.93
C GLU A 126 14.15 -6.14 4.23
N CYS A 127 13.03 -5.42 4.36
CA CYS A 127 12.23 -5.44 5.58
C CYS A 127 11.55 -6.80 5.83
N LEU A 128 11.72 -7.32 7.06
CA LEU A 128 10.99 -8.48 7.57
C LEU A 128 10.36 -8.16 8.94
N PRO A 129 9.08 -8.53 9.17
CA PRO A 129 8.12 -9.02 8.17
C PRO A 129 7.84 -7.96 7.10
N SER A 130 7.47 -8.40 5.89
CA SER A 130 7.12 -7.52 4.79
C SER A 130 5.78 -6.80 5.06
N THR A 131 5.48 -5.74 4.29
CA THR A 131 4.15 -5.10 4.40
C THR A 131 3.03 -6.06 4.00
N GLN A 132 3.26 -6.94 3.02
CA GLN A 132 2.32 -7.99 2.64
C GLN A 132 2.05 -8.97 3.79
N ASP A 133 3.08 -9.51 4.46
CA ASP A 133 2.91 -10.43 5.60
C ASP A 133 2.05 -9.79 6.70
N LEU A 134 2.26 -8.49 6.94
CA LEU A 134 1.51 -7.72 7.93
C LEU A 134 0.07 -7.46 7.48
N LEU A 135 -0.17 -7.21 6.20
CA LEU A 135 -1.50 -7.05 5.61
C LEU A 135 -2.30 -8.35 5.65
N GLU A 136 -1.67 -9.49 5.34
CA GLU A 136 -2.29 -10.82 5.44
C GLU A 136 -2.78 -11.07 6.87
N LYS A 137 -1.89 -10.89 7.86
CA LYS A 137 -2.26 -11.00 9.28
C LYS A 137 -3.37 -10.02 9.67
N TYR A 138 -3.27 -8.76 9.24
CA TYR A 138 -4.28 -7.75 9.56
C TYR A 138 -5.65 -8.09 8.96
N PHE A 139 -5.66 -8.64 7.75
CA PHE A 139 -6.87 -9.12 7.10
C PHE A 139 -7.47 -10.31 7.87
N GLU A 140 -6.68 -11.31 8.26
CA GLU A 140 -7.17 -12.44 9.05
C GLU A 140 -7.86 -12.00 10.36
N GLU A 141 -7.25 -11.06 11.09
CA GLU A 141 -7.80 -10.53 12.34
C GLU A 141 -9.07 -9.70 12.14
N ASN A 142 -9.27 -9.15 10.94
CA ASN A 142 -10.35 -8.19 10.62
C ASN A 142 -11.26 -8.64 9.47
N GLN A 143 -11.22 -9.90 9.06
CA GLN A 143 -11.79 -10.39 7.79
C GLN A 143 -13.21 -9.89 7.53
N LYS A 144 -14.08 -9.95 8.55
CA LYS A 144 -15.50 -9.56 8.47
C LYS A 144 -15.74 -8.08 8.16
N GLN A 145 -14.71 -7.24 8.31
CA GLN A 145 -14.75 -5.83 7.91
C GLN A 145 -14.60 -5.67 6.40
N PHE A 146 -14.05 -6.67 5.69
CA PHE A 146 -13.74 -6.61 4.27
C PHE A 146 -14.57 -7.59 3.46
N VAL A 147 -14.65 -8.85 3.93
CA VAL A 147 -15.23 -9.98 3.21
C VAL A 147 -16.10 -10.82 4.15
N ILE A 148 -17.31 -11.17 3.69
CA ILE A 148 -18.22 -12.11 4.37
C ILE A 148 -18.33 -13.38 3.54
N VAL A 149 -18.26 -14.54 4.20
CA VAL A 149 -18.53 -15.83 3.57
C VAL A 149 -20.04 -16.11 3.58
N VAL A 150 -20.59 -16.45 2.42
CA VAL A 150 -22.03 -16.68 2.20
C VAL A 150 -22.35 -18.04 1.58
#